data_AF-A0A5E4HKK7-F1
#
_entry.id   AF-A0A5E4HKK7-F1
#
_cell.length_a   1.000
_cell.length_b   1.000
_cell.length_c   1.000
_cell.angle_alpha   90.00
_cell.angle_beta   90.00
_cell.angle_gamma   90.00
#
_symmetry.space_group_name_H-M   'P 1'
#
loop_
_entity.id
_entity.type
_entity.pdbx_description
1 polymer ?
#
loop_
_entity_poly.entity_id
_entity_poly.type
_entity_poly.pdbx_seq_one_letter_code
_entity_poly.pdbx_strand_id
1 'polypeptide(L)'
;MALANPVSVTKSAVAGTYLSEGDDAIQFGNAQGGGINWRVDSEGDIASLGVCDVWNGNNLVSHGLVSEVATFDATQQQAAISNQLLYTIPTNATQPNGVLTIKSGFFRITWTIKLTQAATTSSVLGGSGGFQATYTSADDGVVVTTPGTAFSGNANNNPATTVASGQTIIYASSGSNILFGVGYTSVGATPMQYSVHARVEDL
;
A
#
# COMPACT_ATOMS: atom_id res chain seq x y z
N MET A 1 50.20 -24.46 -8.74
CA MET A 1 48.73 -24.39 -8.82
C MET A 1 48.36 -22.94 -8.52
N ALA A 2 48.14 -22.13 -9.55
CA ALA A 2 47.79 -20.72 -9.42
C ALA A 2 46.44 -20.54 -10.09
N LEU A 3 45.45 -20.12 -9.30
CA LEU A 3 44.05 -19.93 -9.70
C LEU A 3 43.97 -18.81 -10.75
N ALA A 4 43.24 -19.08 -11.83
CA ALA A 4 43.05 -18.13 -12.93
C ALA A 4 42.34 -16.85 -12.44
N ASN A 5 42.77 -15.69 -12.95
CA ASN A 5 42.06 -14.43 -12.77
C ASN A 5 40.60 -14.57 -13.26
N PRO A 6 39.60 -14.06 -12.52
CA PRO A 6 38.22 -14.06 -13.00
C PRO A 6 38.10 -13.27 -14.31
N VAL A 7 37.45 -13.87 -15.30
CA VAL A 7 37.27 -13.34 -16.66
C VAL A 7 36.37 -12.11 -16.63
N SER A 8 36.92 -10.91 -16.86
CA SER A 8 36.12 -9.73 -17.14
C SER A 8 35.69 -9.74 -18.62
N VAL A 9 34.40 -9.91 -18.90
CA VAL A 9 33.86 -9.84 -20.27
C VAL A 9 33.63 -8.37 -20.65
N THR A 10 34.58 -7.78 -21.36
CA THR A 10 34.40 -6.47 -22.02
C THR A 10 34.19 -6.72 -23.51
N LYS A 11 32.96 -6.62 -24.05
CA LYS A 11 32.81 -6.61 -25.51
C LYS A 11 31.54 -5.96 -26.09
N SER A 12 31.78 -5.27 -27.20
CA SER A 12 30.82 -4.73 -28.15
C SER A 12 29.90 -5.83 -28.70
N ALA A 13 28.61 -5.55 -28.79
CA ALA A 13 27.51 -6.48 -29.03
C ALA A 13 27.78 -7.54 -30.14
N VAL A 14 27.68 -8.81 -29.76
CA VAL A 14 27.38 -9.94 -30.65
C VAL A 14 26.14 -10.62 -30.08
N ALA A 15 25.10 -10.80 -30.89
CA ALA A 15 23.87 -11.46 -30.47
C ALA A 15 24.17 -12.91 -30.04
N GLY A 16 23.77 -13.28 -28.83
CA GLY A 16 23.94 -14.62 -28.25
C GLY A 16 23.33 -14.73 -26.86
N THR A 17 23.03 -15.96 -26.44
CA THR A 17 22.58 -16.28 -25.08
C THR A 17 23.81 -16.50 -24.20
N TYR A 18 23.89 -15.79 -23.08
CA TYR A 18 24.96 -15.95 -22.11
C TYR A 18 24.44 -16.80 -20.96
N LEU A 19 25.01 -17.99 -20.80
CA LEU A 19 24.75 -18.89 -19.67
C LEU A 19 25.83 -18.65 -18.63
N SER A 20 25.43 -18.47 -17.38
CA SER A 20 26.34 -18.39 -16.25
C SER A 20 26.29 -19.72 -15.47
N GLU A 21 27.43 -20.16 -14.92
CA GLU A 21 27.52 -21.46 -14.22
C GLU A 21 27.71 -21.19 -12.72
N GLY A 22 26.76 -21.61 -11.89
CA GLY A 22 26.80 -21.36 -10.43
C GLY A 22 26.31 -19.95 -10.03
N ASP A 23 26.81 -19.42 -8.91
CA ASP A 23 26.39 -18.14 -8.28
C ASP A 23 26.98 -16.90 -8.97
N ASP A 24 26.96 -16.87 -10.29
CA ASP A 24 27.50 -15.78 -11.10
C ASP A 24 26.54 -14.58 -11.13
N ALA A 25 27.09 -13.35 -11.10
CA ALA A 25 26.32 -12.12 -11.23
C ALA A 25 26.56 -11.47 -12.60
N ILE A 26 25.48 -11.20 -13.33
CA ILE A 26 25.54 -10.41 -14.57
C ILE A 26 25.25 -8.94 -14.20
N GLN A 27 26.28 -8.10 -14.32
CA GLN A 27 26.19 -6.67 -14.03
C GLN A 27 26.13 -5.86 -15.33
N PHE A 28 25.04 -5.15 -15.57
CA PHE A 28 24.94 -4.18 -16.66
C PHE A 28 25.17 -2.78 -16.09
N GLY A 29 26.41 -2.29 -16.17
CA GLY A 29 26.81 -0.98 -15.64
C GLY A 29 27.23 0.02 -16.72
N ASN A 30 27.11 1.32 -16.42
CA ASN A 30 27.77 2.39 -17.16
C ASN A 30 29.15 2.71 -16.56
N ALA A 31 29.95 3.51 -17.26
CA ALA A 31 31.32 3.86 -16.85
C ALA A 31 31.39 4.71 -15.57
N GLN A 32 30.26 5.27 -15.11
CA GLN A 32 30.13 6.02 -13.87
C GLN A 32 29.68 5.16 -12.68
N GLY A 33 29.55 3.84 -12.84
CA GLY A 33 29.20 2.90 -11.77
C GLY A 33 27.71 2.72 -11.49
N GLY A 34 26.82 3.27 -12.33
CA GLY A 34 25.39 2.99 -12.26
C GLY A 34 25.04 1.75 -13.10
N GLY A 35 24.30 0.79 -12.56
CA GLY A 35 23.96 -0.43 -13.28
C GLY A 35 22.85 -1.26 -12.65
N ILE A 36 22.29 -2.18 -13.44
CA ILE A 36 21.33 -3.18 -12.99
C ILE A 36 22.10 -4.48 -12.69
N ASN A 37 21.98 -4.96 -11.46
CA ASN A 37 22.52 -6.25 -11.03
C ASN A 37 21.42 -7.30 -11.09
N TRP A 38 21.53 -8.27 -12.00
CA TRP A 38 20.72 -9.47 -11.97
C TRP A 38 21.56 -10.60 -11.37
N ARG A 39 21.09 -11.14 -10.24
CA ARG A 39 21.65 -12.34 -9.62
C ARG A 39 20.61 -13.44 -9.74
N VAL A 40 21.07 -14.64 -10.06
CA VAL A 40 20.30 -15.86 -9.92
C VAL A 40 20.76 -16.48 -8.60
N ASP A 41 19.84 -16.72 -7.68
CA ASP A 41 20.19 -17.42 -6.44
C ASP A 41 20.20 -18.94 -6.63
N SER A 42 20.57 -19.66 -5.58
CA SER A 42 20.69 -21.12 -5.59
C SER A 42 19.38 -21.87 -5.89
N GLU A 43 18.25 -21.15 -5.93
CA GLU A 43 16.91 -21.68 -6.18
C GLU A 43 16.45 -21.38 -7.63
N GLY A 44 17.23 -20.60 -8.38
CA GLY A 44 16.95 -20.27 -9.79
C GLY A 44 16.08 -19.02 -9.98
N ASP A 45 15.85 -18.25 -8.91
CA ASP A 45 15.03 -17.05 -8.97
C ASP A 45 15.85 -15.82 -9.34
N ILE A 46 15.29 -14.95 -10.18
CA ILE A 46 15.89 -13.66 -10.55
C ILE A 46 15.54 -12.65 -9.45
N ALA A 47 16.49 -12.38 -8.55
CA ALA A 47 16.31 -11.39 -7.49
C ALA A 47 16.73 -9.98 -7.98
N SER A 48 15.74 -9.13 -8.27
CA SER A 48 15.94 -7.68 -8.42
C SER A 48 15.91 -7.03 -7.03
N LEU A 49 17.07 -6.68 -6.47
CA LEU A 49 17.19 -6.06 -5.14
C LEU A 49 17.16 -4.50 -5.18
N GLY A 50 16.57 -3.88 -6.22
CA GLY A 50 16.62 -2.42 -6.44
C GLY A 50 15.25 -1.75 -6.55
N VAL A 51 15.12 -0.58 -5.95
CA VAL A 51 14.00 0.37 -6.12
C VAL A 51 14.01 0.95 -7.54
N CYS A 52 12.85 1.30 -8.09
CA CYS A 52 12.77 1.94 -9.41
C CYS A 52 13.08 3.43 -9.28
N ASP A 53 14.10 3.89 -10.01
CA ASP A 53 14.55 5.30 -10.04
C ASP A 53 14.08 6.06 -11.28
N VAL A 54 13.65 5.36 -12.33
CA VAL A 54 13.27 5.95 -13.61
C VAL A 54 12.15 5.13 -14.25
N TRP A 55 11.03 5.79 -14.59
CA TRP A 55 9.95 5.19 -15.39
C TRP A 55 9.70 6.01 -16.65
N ASN A 56 9.78 5.35 -17.82
CA ASN A 56 9.56 5.97 -19.13
C ASN A 56 10.37 7.26 -19.34
N GLY A 57 11.66 7.25 -18.98
CA GLY A 57 12.57 8.38 -19.17
C GLY A 57 12.41 9.54 -18.18
N ASN A 58 11.49 9.46 -17.22
CA ASN A 58 11.34 10.46 -16.15
C ASN A 58 12.01 9.96 -14.86
N ASN A 59 12.84 10.81 -14.26
CA ASN A 59 13.42 10.55 -12.94
C ASN A 59 12.28 10.49 -11.90
N LEU A 60 12.24 9.41 -11.14
CA LEU A 60 11.34 9.26 -10.02
C LEU A 60 11.92 10.06 -8.84
N VAL A 61 11.08 10.88 -8.21
CA VAL A 61 11.46 11.57 -6.98
C VAL A 61 11.26 10.59 -5.83
N SER A 62 12.26 10.43 -4.97
CA SER A 62 12.20 9.54 -3.79
C SER A 62 11.97 8.04 -4.09
N HIS A 63 12.26 7.55 -5.30
CA HIS A 63 12.09 6.14 -5.68
C HIS A 63 10.62 5.64 -5.62
N GLY A 64 9.63 6.54 -5.68
CA GLY A 64 8.22 6.22 -5.45
C GLY A 64 7.56 5.43 -6.58
N LEU A 65 7.75 4.11 -6.61
CA LEU A 65 6.65 3.25 -7.04
C LEU A 65 5.56 3.35 -5.98
N VAL A 66 4.36 3.79 -6.34
CA VAL A 66 3.21 3.74 -5.43
C VAL A 66 2.96 2.27 -5.11
N SER A 67 3.43 1.83 -3.94
CA SER A 67 3.20 0.49 -3.44
C SER A 67 1.86 0.54 -2.72
N GLU A 68 0.85 -0.14 -3.27
CA GLU A 68 -0.25 -0.57 -2.42
C GLU A 68 0.35 -1.46 -1.32
N VAL A 69 0.30 -1.01 -0.06
CA VAL A 69 0.88 -1.72 1.09
C VAL A 69 -0.16 -2.48 1.89
N ALA A 70 -1.45 -2.18 1.67
CA ALA A 70 -2.55 -2.90 2.30
C ALA A 70 -3.85 -2.79 1.50
N THR A 71 -4.65 -3.84 1.62
CA THR A 71 -6.00 -3.96 1.09
C THR A 71 -6.95 -4.46 2.17
N PHE A 72 -8.14 -3.86 2.24
CA PHE A 72 -9.29 -4.41 2.94
C PHE A 72 -10.49 -4.45 2.01
N ASP A 73 -11.12 -5.62 1.88
CA ASP A 73 -12.33 -5.82 1.10
C ASP A 73 -13.35 -6.61 1.91
N ALA A 74 -14.55 -6.07 2.02
CA ALA A 74 -15.68 -6.76 2.63
C ALA A 74 -16.97 -6.38 1.92
N THR A 75 -17.84 -7.36 1.62
CA THR A 75 -18.97 -7.15 0.69
C THR A 75 -20.36 -7.24 1.32
N GLN A 76 -20.46 -7.70 2.57
CA GLN A 76 -21.74 -7.93 3.26
C GLN A 76 -21.68 -7.51 4.74
N GLN A 77 -21.29 -6.27 4.98
CA GLN A 77 -21.25 -5.72 6.34
C GLN A 77 -22.65 -5.33 6.81
N GLN A 78 -23.03 -5.78 8.00
CA GLN A 78 -24.35 -5.57 8.63
C GLN A 78 -24.28 -4.76 9.93
N ALA A 79 -23.14 -4.13 10.21
CA ALA A 79 -22.90 -3.34 11.40
C ALA A 79 -21.82 -2.28 11.11
N ALA A 80 -21.64 -1.34 12.04
CA ALA A 80 -20.52 -0.41 11.98
C ALA A 80 -19.19 -1.16 12.08
N ILE A 81 -18.20 -0.75 11.28
CA ILE A 81 -16.82 -1.17 11.47
C ILE A 81 -16.17 -0.18 12.43
N SER A 82 -15.56 -0.69 13.50
CA SER A 82 -14.88 0.12 14.52
C SER A 82 -13.44 -0.36 14.69
N ASN A 83 -12.47 0.57 14.55
CA ASN A 83 -11.05 0.33 14.80
C ASN A 83 -10.48 -0.90 14.07
N GLN A 84 -10.93 -1.16 12.85
CA GLN A 84 -10.41 -2.25 12.04
C GLN A 84 -8.99 -1.92 11.61
N LEU A 85 -8.04 -2.83 11.88
CA LEU A 85 -6.67 -2.69 11.40
C LEU A 85 -6.65 -2.75 9.87
N LEU A 86 -6.05 -1.73 9.27
CA LEU A 86 -5.79 -1.68 7.83
C LEU A 86 -4.32 -1.99 7.54
N TYR A 87 -3.40 -1.36 8.28
CA TYR A 87 -1.96 -1.54 8.10
C TYR A 87 -1.20 -1.26 9.40
N THR A 88 -0.11 -1.99 9.62
CA THR A 88 0.83 -1.72 10.71
C THR A 88 2.11 -1.18 10.11
N ILE A 89 2.49 0.04 10.46
CA ILE A 89 3.69 0.69 9.96
C ILE A 89 4.90 0.03 10.61
N PRO A 90 5.86 -0.53 9.85
CA PRO A 90 7.05 -1.16 10.42
C PRO A 90 7.85 -0.19 11.29
N THR A 91 8.38 -0.67 12.41
CA THR A 91 9.27 0.12 13.28
C THR A 91 10.68 0.25 12.72
N ASN A 92 11.12 -0.72 11.90
CA ASN A 92 12.49 -0.82 11.39
C ASN A 92 12.49 -1.20 9.90
N ALA A 93 13.09 -0.39 9.03
CA ALA A 93 13.66 -0.87 7.77
C ALA A 93 15.18 -0.79 7.91
N THR A 94 15.83 -1.93 8.18
CA THR A 94 17.29 -2.02 8.09
C THR A 94 17.65 -1.96 6.61
N GLN A 95 18.26 -0.85 6.19
CA GLN A 95 18.80 -0.75 4.85
C GLN A 95 19.98 -1.72 4.68
N PRO A 96 20.30 -2.18 3.46
CA PRO A 96 21.45 -3.06 3.18
C PRO A 96 22.80 -2.51 3.68
N ASN A 97 22.89 -1.21 3.98
CA ASN A 97 24.07 -0.54 4.52
C ASN A 97 24.12 -0.49 6.08
N GLY A 98 23.19 -1.15 6.77
CA GLY A 98 23.14 -1.19 8.24
C GLY A 98 22.58 0.07 8.90
N VAL A 99 22.09 1.04 8.13
CA VAL A 99 21.39 2.22 8.67
C VAL A 99 19.93 1.85 8.96
N LEU A 100 19.51 2.08 10.20
CA LEU A 100 18.14 1.88 10.65
C LEU A 100 17.34 3.14 10.32
N THR A 101 16.47 3.10 9.32
CA THR A 101 15.53 4.21 9.08
C THR A 101 14.19 3.86 9.72
N ILE A 102 13.82 4.63 10.74
CA ILE A 102 12.52 4.56 11.40
C ILE A 102 11.49 5.15 10.41
N LYS A 103 10.56 4.34 9.91
CA LYS A 103 9.65 4.76 8.82
C LYS A 103 8.40 5.47 9.34
N SER A 104 8.58 6.66 9.90
CA SER A 104 7.50 7.65 9.91
C SER A 104 7.35 8.20 8.49
N GLY A 105 6.11 8.41 8.01
CA GLY A 105 5.91 8.75 6.60
C GLY A 105 4.51 9.20 6.25
N PHE A 106 4.35 9.67 5.02
CA PHE A 106 3.05 9.98 4.45
C PHE A 106 2.41 8.71 3.90
N PHE A 107 1.13 8.52 4.20
CA PHE A 107 0.33 7.43 3.66
C PHE A 107 -0.94 8.00 3.04
N ARG A 108 -1.36 7.45 1.89
CA ARG A 108 -2.69 7.72 1.32
C ARG A 108 -3.59 6.54 1.57
N ILE A 109 -4.78 6.81 2.10
CA ILE A 109 -5.86 5.84 2.24
C ILE A 109 -6.91 6.19 1.20
N THR A 110 -7.20 5.27 0.29
CA THR A 110 -8.26 5.41 -0.71
C THR A 110 -9.36 4.41 -0.39
N TRP A 111 -10.62 4.83 -0.42
CA TRP A 111 -11.72 3.96 -0.03
C TRP A 111 -12.99 4.21 -0.85
N THR A 112 -13.82 3.18 -0.93
CA THR A 112 -15.19 3.23 -1.46
C THR A 112 -16.10 2.34 -0.63
N ILE A 113 -17.30 2.83 -0.32
CA ILE A 113 -18.36 2.08 0.36
C ILE A 113 -19.63 2.16 -0.47
N LYS A 114 -20.39 1.06 -0.52
CA LYS A 114 -21.62 0.99 -1.28
C LYS A 114 -22.68 0.22 -0.52
N LEU A 115 -23.89 0.77 -0.48
CA LEU A 115 -25.07 0.05 0.00
C LEU A 115 -25.38 -1.13 -0.94
N THR A 116 -25.43 -2.34 -0.40
CA THR A 116 -25.76 -3.55 -1.17
C THR A 116 -27.19 -4.03 -0.88
N GLN A 117 -27.71 -3.74 0.32
CA GLN A 117 -29.10 -3.97 0.70
C GLN A 117 -29.58 -2.84 1.60
N ALA A 118 -30.75 -2.28 1.30
CA ALA A 118 -31.38 -1.31 2.19
C ALA A 118 -32.13 -2.00 3.34
N ALA A 119 -32.12 -1.38 4.51
CA ALA A 119 -33.00 -1.77 5.60
C ALA A 119 -34.46 -1.48 5.25
N THR A 120 -35.40 -2.16 5.93
CA THR A 120 -36.84 -2.01 5.63
C THR A 120 -37.39 -0.63 6.01
N THR A 121 -36.78 0.09 6.97
CA THR A 121 -37.32 1.37 7.46
C THR A 121 -36.39 2.53 7.12
N SER A 122 -35.11 2.50 7.51
CA SER A 122 -34.16 3.58 7.20
C SER A 122 -32.73 3.04 7.13
N SER A 123 -31.98 3.54 6.15
CA SER A 123 -30.59 3.19 5.89
C SER A 123 -29.75 4.47 5.88
N VAL A 124 -28.82 4.64 6.81
CA VAL A 124 -27.83 5.75 6.76
C VAL A 124 -26.43 5.14 6.75
N LEU A 125 -25.91 4.94 5.54
CA LEU A 125 -24.54 4.44 5.33
C LEU A 125 -23.53 5.53 5.70
N GLY A 126 -22.60 5.23 6.60
CA GLY A 126 -21.72 6.21 7.24
C GLY A 126 -22.23 6.70 8.59
N GLY A 127 -23.52 6.55 8.92
CA GLY A 127 -24.08 7.02 10.20
C GLY A 127 -23.64 8.45 10.56
N SER A 128 -23.39 8.73 11.84
CA SER A 128 -22.82 10.01 12.29
C SER A 128 -21.29 10.10 12.13
N GLY A 129 -20.62 8.96 11.94
CA GLY A 129 -19.16 8.86 11.99
C GLY A 129 -18.46 8.85 10.63
N GLY A 130 -19.17 8.62 9.52
CA GLY A 130 -18.57 8.50 8.20
C GLY A 130 -17.52 7.39 8.07
N PHE A 131 -16.66 7.51 7.06
CA PHE A 131 -15.36 6.82 7.03
C PHE A 131 -14.35 7.64 7.84
N GLN A 132 -13.59 6.99 8.72
CA GLN A 132 -12.54 7.60 9.53
C GLN A 132 -11.29 6.72 9.55
N ALA A 133 -10.12 7.32 9.56
CA ALA A 133 -8.85 6.67 9.85
C ALA A 133 -8.32 7.13 11.21
N THR A 134 -7.73 6.21 11.98
CA THR A 134 -7.07 6.50 13.26
C THR A 134 -5.63 6.04 13.20
N TYR A 135 -4.70 6.90 13.60
CA TYR A 135 -3.25 6.66 13.55
C TYR A 135 -2.53 7.49 14.61
N THR A 136 -1.28 7.16 14.88
CA THR A 136 -0.39 7.95 15.74
C THR A 136 0.39 8.93 14.87
N SER A 137 0.21 10.23 15.07
CA SER A 137 0.91 11.30 14.36
C SER A 137 2.42 11.19 14.50
N ALA A 138 3.15 11.37 13.40
CA ALA A 138 4.61 11.39 13.42
C ALA A 138 5.22 12.67 14.02
N ASP A 139 4.47 13.77 14.08
CA ASP A 139 4.99 15.05 14.57
C ASP A 139 5.10 15.09 16.10
N ASP A 140 4.13 14.50 16.81
CA ASP A 140 3.98 14.62 18.26
C ASP A 140 3.70 13.29 18.98
N GLY A 141 3.53 12.18 18.25
CA GLY A 141 3.25 10.87 18.83
C GLY A 141 1.83 10.73 19.39
N VAL A 142 0.91 11.65 19.07
CA VAL A 142 -0.48 11.61 19.57
C VAL A 142 -1.36 10.77 18.63
N VAL A 143 -2.27 9.98 19.21
CA VAL A 143 -3.29 9.27 18.43
C VAL A 143 -4.35 10.25 17.95
N VAL A 144 -4.55 10.31 16.64
CA VAL A 144 -5.51 11.19 15.97
C VAL A 144 -6.49 10.37 15.13
N THR A 145 -7.73 10.84 15.06
CA THR A 145 -8.77 10.29 14.20
C THR A 145 -9.20 11.37 13.21
N THR A 146 -9.19 11.03 11.93
CA THR A 146 -9.60 11.96 10.87
C THR A 146 -11.09 12.27 11.00
N PRO A 147 -11.54 13.50 10.72
CA PRO A 147 -12.97 13.80 10.71
C PRO A 147 -13.76 12.83 9.83
N GLY A 148 -14.89 12.36 10.33
CA GLY A 148 -15.80 11.53 9.58
C GLY A 148 -16.34 12.25 8.36
N THR A 149 -16.19 11.63 7.18
CA THR A 149 -16.97 12.05 6.02
C THR A 149 -18.36 11.43 6.14
N ALA A 150 -19.28 12.14 6.78
CA ALA A 150 -20.66 11.67 6.89
C ALA A 150 -21.29 11.65 5.50
N PHE A 151 -21.66 10.47 5.04
CA PHE A 151 -22.46 10.33 3.84
C PHE A 151 -23.92 10.33 4.26
N SER A 152 -24.67 11.34 3.84
CA SER A 152 -26.12 11.30 3.93
C SER A 152 -26.62 10.31 2.88
N GLY A 153 -26.52 9.02 3.19
CA GLY A 153 -27.11 7.97 2.38
C GLY A 153 -28.63 8.02 2.48
N ASN A 154 -29.27 8.74 1.54
CA ASN A 154 -30.56 8.43 0.94
C ASN A 154 -31.86 8.76 1.70
N ALA A 155 -32.66 9.67 1.15
CA ALA A 155 -34.09 9.82 1.49
C ALA A 155 -34.96 8.62 1.02
N ASN A 156 -34.42 7.69 0.20
CA ASN A 156 -35.19 6.67 -0.53
C ASN A 156 -34.73 5.20 -0.38
N ASN A 157 -33.83 4.82 0.55
CA ASN A 157 -33.45 3.41 0.78
C ASN A 157 -33.07 2.61 -0.51
N ASN A 158 -32.31 3.20 -1.43
CA ASN A 158 -31.99 2.60 -2.73
C ASN A 158 -30.50 2.20 -2.87
N PRO A 159 -30.17 0.89 -2.91
CA PRO A 159 -28.81 0.39 -3.14
C PRO A 159 -28.18 0.81 -4.49
N ALA A 160 -28.99 1.16 -5.49
CA ALA A 160 -28.49 1.53 -6.82
C ALA A 160 -27.78 2.89 -6.85
N THR A 161 -28.10 3.78 -5.91
CA THR A 161 -27.61 5.18 -5.91
C THR A 161 -26.80 5.54 -4.66
N THR A 162 -26.63 4.61 -3.72
CA THR A 162 -25.99 4.89 -2.43
C THR A 162 -24.56 4.36 -2.43
N VAL A 163 -23.63 5.21 -2.89
CA VAL A 163 -22.19 4.98 -2.91
C VAL A 163 -21.48 6.21 -2.35
N ALA A 164 -20.37 5.98 -1.67
CA ALA A 164 -19.48 7.01 -1.18
C ALA A 164 -18.04 6.58 -1.42
N SER A 165 -17.17 7.54 -1.71
CA SER A 165 -15.75 7.28 -1.91
C SER A 165 -14.94 8.50 -1.51
N GLY A 166 -13.66 8.28 -1.23
CA GLY A 166 -12.77 9.37 -0.83
C GLY A 166 -11.34 8.91 -0.67
N GLN A 167 -10.51 9.89 -0.33
CA GLN A 167 -9.12 9.70 -0.01
C GLN A 167 -8.75 10.49 1.24
N THR A 168 -7.76 10.02 1.98
CA THR A 168 -7.20 10.73 3.13
C THR A 168 -5.70 10.53 3.16
N ILE A 169 -4.96 11.63 3.34
CA ILE A 169 -3.50 11.60 3.47
C ILE A 169 -3.17 11.83 4.94
N ILE A 170 -2.30 11.01 5.51
CA ILE A 170 -1.90 11.06 6.92
C ILE A 170 -0.37 11.08 7.02
N TYR A 171 0.16 11.70 8.07
CA TYR A 171 1.59 11.65 8.42
C TYR A 171 1.76 10.84 9.71
N ALA A 172 2.05 9.54 9.56
CA ALA A 172 1.95 8.58 10.64
C ALA A 172 3.33 8.12 11.12
N SER A 173 3.45 7.92 12.43
CA SER A 173 4.67 7.45 13.08
C SER A 173 4.95 5.98 12.78
N SER A 174 6.23 5.62 12.75
CA SER A 174 6.67 4.22 12.73
C SER A 174 6.06 3.42 13.88
N GLY A 175 5.72 2.15 13.65
CA GLY A 175 5.09 1.31 14.66
C GLY A 175 3.62 1.63 14.93
N SER A 176 3.08 2.70 14.34
CA SER A 176 1.67 3.00 14.45
C SER A 176 0.85 2.00 13.65
N ASN A 177 -0.32 1.67 14.19
CA ASN A 177 -1.40 1.09 13.40
C ASN A 177 -2.14 2.20 12.65
N ILE A 178 -2.47 1.94 11.39
CA ILE A 178 -3.51 2.64 10.65
C ILE A 178 -4.77 1.81 10.81
N LEU A 179 -5.70 2.33 11.61
CA LEU A 179 -7.02 1.74 11.83
C LEU A 179 -8.05 2.51 11.01
N PHE A 180 -9.16 1.86 10.65
CA PHE A 180 -10.30 2.56 10.05
C PHE A 180 -11.62 2.17 10.70
N GLY A 181 -12.62 3.04 10.52
CA GLY A 181 -13.99 2.81 10.92
C GLY A 181 -14.96 3.27 9.83
N VAL A 182 -16.14 2.64 9.81
CA VAL A 182 -17.27 3.02 8.96
C VAL A 182 -18.50 3.07 9.84
N GLY A 183 -19.11 4.25 9.96
CA GLY A 183 -20.37 4.39 10.67
C GLY A 183 -21.54 3.73 9.95
N TYR A 184 -22.57 3.37 10.71
CA TYR A 184 -23.70 2.58 10.24
C TYR A 184 -24.93 2.90 11.09
N THR A 185 -26.03 3.29 10.46
CA THR A 185 -27.33 3.37 11.12
C THR A 185 -28.37 2.64 10.26
N SER A 186 -29.00 1.62 10.84
CA SER A 186 -30.01 0.79 10.16
C SER A 186 -31.23 0.64 11.06
N VAL A 187 -32.42 0.82 10.48
CA VAL A 187 -33.70 0.64 11.17
C VAL A 187 -34.57 -0.28 10.32
N GLY A 188 -35.15 -1.30 10.94
CA GLY A 188 -36.05 -2.24 10.28
C GLY A 188 -35.85 -3.69 10.68
N ALA A 189 -36.76 -4.57 10.22
CA ALA A 189 -36.67 -6.01 10.43
C ALA A 189 -35.57 -6.66 9.57
N THR A 190 -35.35 -6.12 8.36
CA THR A 190 -34.21 -6.48 7.53
C THR A 190 -33.10 -5.45 7.73
N PRO A 191 -31.88 -5.85 8.10
CA PRO A 191 -30.78 -4.91 8.30
C PRO A 191 -30.25 -4.39 6.96
N MET A 192 -29.67 -3.18 7.02
CA MET A 192 -28.86 -2.63 5.94
C MET A 192 -27.61 -3.50 5.72
N GLN A 193 -27.22 -3.74 4.47
CA GLN A 193 -25.92 -4.33 4.12
C GLN A 193 -25.11 -3.37 3.24
N TYR A 194 -23.80 -3.38 3.40
CA TYR A 194 -22.89 -2.61 2.55
C TYR A 194 -21.59 -3.35 2.23
N SER A 195 -20.95 -2.93 1.15
CA SER A 195 -19.56 -3.27 0.84
C SER A 195 -18.63 -2.11 1.18
N VAL A 196 -17.40 -2.43 1.56
CA VAL A 196 -16.30 -1.50 1.78
C VAL A 196 -15.05 -2.07 1.13
N HIS A 197 -14.35 -1.20 0.43
CA HIS A 197 -13.05 -1.46 -0.17
C HIS A 197 -12.14 -0.31 0.24
N ALA A 198 -11.03 -0.61 0.91
CA ALA A 198 -10.03 0.38 1.32
C ALA A 198 -8.63 -0.09 0.92
N ARG A 199 -7.78 0.86 0.56
CA ARG A 199 -6.40 0.67 0.11
C ARG A 199 -5.49 1.64 0.84
N VAL A 200 -4.26 1.22 1.11
CA VAL A 200 -3.20 2.10 1.62
C VAL A 200 -2.05 2.13 0.64
N GLU A 201 -1.61 3.32 0.31
CA GLU A 201 -0.41 3.60 -0.46
C GLU A 201 0.60 4.28 0.46
N ASP A 202 1.85 3.84 0.34
CA ASP A 202 3.01 4.53 0.90
C ASP A 202 3.49 5.60 -0.11
N LEU A 203 3.65 6.85 0.35
CA LEU A 203 3.90 8.02 -0.50
C LEU A 203 5.36 8.48 -0.51
#